data_AF-A0A7C4RFX1-F1
#
_entry.id   AF-A0A7C4RFX1-F1
#
_cell.length_a   1.000
_cell.length_b   1.000
_cell.length_c   1.000
_cell.angle_alpha   90.00
_cell.angle_beta   90.00
_cell.angle_gamma   90.00
#
_symmetry.space_group_name_H-M   'P 1'
#
loop_
_entity.id
_entity.type
_entity.pdbx_description
1 polymer ?
#
loop_
_entity_poly.entity_id
_entity_poly.type
_entity_poly.pdbx_seq_one_letter_code
_entity_poly.pdbx_strand_id
1 'polypeptide(L)' 'CNSLYERLVANGKSKKLALIAVANKMLRQIFAIVKYGRVYDPNYQKNFLYC' A
#
# COMPACT_ATOMS: atom_id res chain seq x y z
N CYS A 1 -6.49 0.53 -0.70
CA CYS A 1 -5.73 -0.54 -0.01
C CYS A 1 -6.61 -1.58 0.70
N ASN A 2 -7.90 -1.69 0.34
CA ASN A 2 -8.85 -2.58 1.03
C ASN A 2 -8.52 -4.07 0.84
N SER A 3 -8.20 -4.48 -0.40
CA SER A 3 -7.79 -5.85 -0.71
C SER A 3 -6.57 -6.34 0.09
N LEU A 4 -5.66 -5.44 0.50
CA LEU A 4 -4.53 -5.79 1.37
C LEU A 4 -5.02 -6.10 2.79
N TYR A 5 -5.93 -5.29 3.31
CA TYR A 5 -6.49 -5.47 4.65
C TYR A 5 -7.21 -6.83 4.75
N GLU A 6 -8.11 -7.09 3.80
CA GLU A 6 -8.88 -8.34 3.72
C GLU A 6 -7.95 -9.55 3.63
N ARG A 7 -6.92 -9.50 2.77
CA ARG A 7 -5.94 -10.57 2.66
C ARG A 7 -5.14 -10.81 3.95
N LEU A 8 -4.78 -9.74 4.68
CA LEU A 8 -4.05 -9.88 5.94
C LEU A 8 -4.93 -10.51 7.04
N VAL A 9 -6.20 -10.12 7.11
CA VAL A 9 -7.16 -10.69 8.06
C VAL A 9 -7.48 -12.15 7.71
N ALA A 10 -7.68 -12.46 6.43
CA ALA A 10 -7.89 -13.83 5.95
C ALA A 10 -6.69 -14.75 6.27
N ASN A 11 -5.47 -14.22 6.26
CA ASN A 11 -4.25 -14.92 6.68
C ASN A 11 -4.06 -15.00 8.21
N GLY A 12 -5.10 -14.71 9.00
CA GLY A 12 -5.08 -14.84 10.45
C GLY A 12 -4.34 -13.73 11.21
N LYS A 13 -3.98 -12.61 10.57
CA LYS A 13 -3.36 -11.48 11.29
C LYS A 13 -4.39 -10.74 12.13
N SER A 14 -3.97 -10.25 13.29
CA SER A 14 -4.81 -9.40 14.13
C SER A 14 -5.23 -8.12 13.37
N LYS A 15 -6.48 -7.68 13.57
CA LYS A 15 -7.03 -6.50 12.89
C LYS A 15 -6.17 -5.25 13.10
N LYS A 16 -5.62 -5.07 14.31
CA LYS A 16 -4.70 -3.96 14.63
C LYS A 16 -3.44 -3.99 13.76
N LEU A 17 -2.80 -5.16 13.64
CA LEU A 17 -1.59 -5.31 12.82
C LEU A 17 -1.89 -5.11 11.33
N ALA A 18 -3.04 -5.60 10.86
CA ALA A 18 -3.49 -5.38 9.49
C ALA A 18 -3.72 -3.89 9.19
N LEU A 19 -4.35 -3.15 10.10
CA LEU A 19 -4.54 -1.70 9.96
C LEU A 19 -3.22 -0.93 9.94
N ILE A 20 -2.29 -1.26 10.85
CA ILE A 20 -0.96 -0.63 10.88
C ILE A 20 -0.20 -0.89 9.56
N ALA A 21 -0.25 -2.13 9.05
CA ALA A 21 0.39 -2.48 7.78
C ALA A 21 -0.20 -1.69 6.58
N VAL A 22 -1.53 -1.51 6.55
CA VAL A 22 -2.23 -0.72 5.54
C VAL A 22 -1.85 0.76 5.64
N ALA A 23 -1.85 1.34 6.85
CA ALA A 23 -1.47 2.72 7.10
C ALA A 23 -0.02 2.99 6.65
N ASN A 24 0.91 2.14 7.04
CA ASN A 24 2.32 2.23 6.63
C ASN A 24 2.48 2.13 5.10
N LYS A 25 1.66 1.32 4.42
CA LYS A 25 1.66 1.26 2.96
C LYS A 25 1.21 2.60 2.36
N MET A 26 0.14 3.20 2.88
CA MET A 26 -0.43 4.44 2.35
C MET A 26 0.52 5.62 2.55
N LEU A 27 1.15 5.73 3.73
CA LEU A 27 2.16 6.76 4.00
C LEU A 27 3.32 6.67 3.01
N ARG A 28 3.87 5.48 2.76
CA ARG A 28 4.96 5.33 1.77
C ARG A 28 4.55 5.75 0.36
N GLN A 29 3.29 5.49 -0.03
CA GLN A 29 2.77 5.94 -1.32
C GLN A 29 2.71 7.47 -1.38
N ILE A 30 2.16 8.12 -0.35
CA ILE A 30 2.08 9.59 -0.25
C ILE A 30 3.49 10.19 -0.27
N PHE A 31 4.41 9.68 0.54
CA PHE A 31 5.80 10.16 0.56
C PHE A 31 6.48 10.02 -0.79
N ALA A 32 6.25 8.93 -1.53
CA ALA A 32 6.79 8.78 -2.88
C ALA A 32 6.21 9.82 -3.86
N ILE A 33 4.90 10.05 -3.83
CA ILE A 33 4.21 11.05 -4.67
C ILE A 33 4.81 12.43 -4.43
N VAL A 34 4.91 12.85 -3.16
CA VAL A 34 5.47 14.14 -2.76
C VAL A 34 6.95 14.24 -3.12
N LYS A 35 7.75 13.21 -2.82
CA LYS A 35 9.20 13.20 -3.07
C LYS A 35 9.55 13.30 -4.55
N TYR A 36 8.80 12.64 -5.42
CA TYR A 36 9.08 12.58 -6.86
C TYR A 36 8.21 13.53 -7.70
N GLY A 37 7.39 14.37 -7.07
CA GLY A 37 6.49 15.30 -7.76
C GLY A 37 5.52 14.61 -8.73
N ARG A 38 5.10 13.37 -8.41
CA ARG A 38 4.19 12.58 -9.27
C ARG A 38 2.74 12.94 -8.93
N VAL A 39 1.85 12.89 -9.92
CA VAL A 39 0.41 12.95 -9.67
C VAL A 39 -0.08 11.57 -9.22
N TYR A 40 -1.05 11.54 -8.30
CA TYR A 40 -1.69 10.30 -7.88
C TYR A 40 -2.40 9.64 -9.07
N ASP A 41 -2.05 8.40 -9.36
CA ASP A 41 -2.72 7.57 -10.36
C ASP A 41 -3.36 6.34 -9.67
N PRO A 42 -4.71 6.24 -9.67
CA PRO A 42 -5.41 5.11 -9.06
C PRO A 42 -5.17 3.78 -9.77
N ASN A 43 -4.75 3.80 -11.04
CA ASN A 43 -4.43 2.62 -11.83
C ASN A 43 -2.93 2.33 -11.89
N TYR A 44 -2.13 3.00 -11.04
CA TYR A 44 -0.69 2.80 -10.99
C TYR A 44 -0.33 1.34 -10.64
N GLN A 45 0.20 0.61 -11.62
CA GLN A 45 0.74 -0.72 -11.44
C GLN A 45 2.26 -0.65 -11.33
N LYS A 46 2.80 -1.19 -10.22
CA LYS A 46 4.24 -1.42 -10.11
C LYS A 46 4.63 -2.48 -11.12
N ASN A 47 5.31 -2.07 -12.19
CA ASN A 47 5.89 -3.01 -13.13
C ASN A 47 7.22 -3.50 -12.52
N PHE A 48 7.25 -4.75 -12.03
CA PHE A 48 8.42 -5.36 -11.41
C PHE A 48 9.43 -5.93 -12.44
N LEU A 49 9.26 -5.62 -13.74
CA LEU A 49 10.03 -6.23 -14.82
C LEU A 49 11.47 -5.71 -14.97
N TYR A 50 11.95 -4.82 -14.10
CA TYR A 50 13.36 -4.42 -14.06
C TYR A 50 13.85 -4.29 -12.61
N CYS A 51 14.76 -5.21 -12.25
CA CYS A 51 15.49 -5.38 -10.97
C CYS A 51 14.70 -5.80 -9.72
#